data_AF-A0A928IFB8-F1
#
_entry.id   AF-A0A928IFB8-F1
#
_cell.length_a   1.000
_cell.length_b   1.000
_cell.length_c   1.000
_cell.angle_alpha   90.00
_cell.angle_beta   90.00
_cell.angle_gamma   90.00
#
_symmetry.space_group_name_H-M   'P 1'
#
loop_
_entity.id
_entity.type
_entity.pdbx_description
1 polymer ?
#
loop_
_entity_poly.entity_id
_entity_poly.type
_entity_poly.pdbx_seq_one_letter_code
_entity_poly.pdbx_strand_id
1 'polypeptide(L)'
;MAKKTTLEDFVKNYVQSKKNSESDEDYRKWLKTNGIDSGAIYDESIKDITADYAKAKSEYGALGESLGNLGLTASGYSDYLNGKAYSEMQKRKAGARGRYIKNEAENRKGYGEYLSNLAKTEAAEYENTVNEIISSGIMDFDEAYELAIGKGLNEASAELAAKAAGDSVRKKVRENALKTIVSQNFGKTQAKEYALALGLSEAEADELADYANKINRDNYYSSDYLQYLKDKWAKEGEGEN
;
A
#
# COMPACT_ATOMS: atom_id res chain seq x y z
N MET A 1 -6.20 18.96 15.50
CA MET A 1 -5.48 18.77 14.21
C MET A 1 -5.04 17.32 14.11
N ALA A 2 -6.02 16.41 14.09
CA ALA A 2 -5.77 15.11 13.46
C ALA A 2 -5.49 15.38 11.98
N LYS A 3 -4.36 14.91 11.46
CA LYS A 3 -4.07 15.03 10.03
C LYS A 3 -5.18 14.30 9.28
N LYS A 4 -5.88 14.98 8.37
CA LYS A 4 -6.60 14.29 7.28
C LYS A 4 -5.60 13.31 6.68
N THR A 5 -5.85 12.01 6.77
CA THR A 5 -5.03 11.01 6.09
C THR A 5 -5.17 11.32 4.61
N THR A 6 -4.14 11.94 4.05
CA THR A 6 -4.13 12.26 2.61
C THR A 6 -3.95 10.98 1.81
N LEU A 7 -4.28 11.02 0.51
CA LEU A 7 -3.94 9.94 -0.41
C LEU A 7 -2.45 9.58 -0.31
N GLU A 8 -1.59 10.60 -0.13
CA GLU A 8 -0.15 10.43 0.07
C GLU A 8 0.18 9.69 1.37
N ASP A 9 -0.54 9.97 2.46
CA ASP A 9 -0.36 9.28 3.75
C ASP A 9 -0.83 7.82 3.67
N PHE A 10 -1.95 7.53 2.99
CA PHE A 10 -2.43 6.17 2.76
C PHE A 10 -1.43 5.37 1.92
N VAL A 11 -1.01 5.90 0.76
CA VAL A 11 -0.01 5.25 -0.12
C VAL A 11 1.29 5.01 0.62
N LYS A 12 1.78 5.99 1.39
CA LYS A 12 3.03 5.87 2.13
C LYS A 12 2.93 4.80 3.23
N ASN A 13 1.85 4.77 3.99
CA ASN A 13 1.64 3.80 5.06
C ASN A 13 1.40 2.39 4.51
N TYR A 14 0.66 2.25 3.40
CA TYR A 14 0.44 0.98 2.72
C TYR A 14 1.73 0.40 2.14
N VAL A 15 2.50 1.22 1.41
CA VAL A 15 3.80 0.78 0.86
C VAL A 15 4.74 0.39 2.00
N GLN A 16 4.77 1.15 3.09
CA GLN A 16 5.62 0.84 4.24
C GLN A 16 5.15 -0.42 4.98
N SER A 17 3.84 -0.59 5.17
CA SER A 17 3.29 -1.78 5.84
C SER A 17 3.51 -3.03 5.01
N LYS A 18 3.29 -2.99 3.68
CA LYS A 18 3.56 -4.10 2.76
C LYS A 18 5.03 -4.44 2.60
N LYS A 19 5.92 -3.43 2.60
CA LYS A 19 7.38 -3.64 2.64
C LYS A 19 7.84 -4.26 3.96
N ASN A 20 7.23 -3.86 5.07
CA ASN A 20 7.56 -4.41 6.38
C ASN A 20 6.92 -5.78 6.62
N SER A 21 5.78 -6.05 5.97
CA SER A 21 5.06 -7.33 6.00
C SER A 21 5.51 -8.26 4.88
N GLU A 22 6.79 -8.17 4.45
CA GLU A 22 7.42 -9.04 3.44
C GLU A 22 7.09 -10.51 3.76
N SER A 23 5.99 -11.01 3.22
CA SER A 23 5.79 -12.43 3.12
C SER A 23 6.74 -12.82 1.99
N ASP A 24 7.75 -13.60 2.34
CA ASP A 24 8.66 -14.26 1.40
C ASP A 24 7.87 -14.92 0.25
N GLU A 25 6.61 -15.27 0.51
CA GLU A 25 5.63 -15.84 -0.41
C GLU A 25 5.15 -14.89 -1.51
N ASP A 26 4.79 -13.63 -1.20
CA ASP A 26 4.31 -12.66 -2.21
C ASP A 26 5.42 -12.29 -3.20
N TYR A 27 6.64 -12.06 -2.70
CA TYR A 27 7.80 -11.81 -3.54
C TYR A 27 8.12 -13.05 -4.40
N ARG A 28 8.08 -14.27 -3.85
CA ARG A 28 8.27 -15.51 -4.61
C ARG A 28 7.20 -15.72 -5.68
N LYS A 29 5.94 -15.38 -5.38
CA LYS A 29 4.83 -15.48 -6.34
C LYS A 29 5.00 -14.46 -7.48
N TRP A 30 5.38 -13.22 -7.15
CA TRP A 30 5.70 -12.19 -8.14
C TRP A 30 6.89 -12.60 -9.01
N LEU A 31 7.96 -13.11 -8.39
CA LEU A 31 9.17 -13.59 -9.07
C LEU A 31 8.84 -14.68 -10.10
N LYS A 32 7.98 -15.64 -9.75
CA LYS A 32 7.57 -16.71 -10.68
C LYS A 32 6.89 -16.19 -11.95
N THR A 33 6.28 -15.01 -11.89
CA THR A 33 5.47 -14.47 -13.00
C THR A 33 6.22 -13.37 -13.76
N ASN A 34 7.01 -12.55 -13.07
CA ASN A 34 7.58 -11.32 -13.62
C ASN A 34 9.10 -11.22 -13.47
N GLY A 35 9.71 -12.07 -12.64
CA GLY A 35 11.13 -11.98 -12.29
C GLY A 35 12.01 -12.96 -13.06
N ILE A 36 13.30 -12.83 -12.83
CA ILE A 36 14.31 -13.80 -13.27
C ILE A 36 14.59 -14.76 -12.11
N ASP A 37 14.56 -16.07 -12.36
CA ASP A 37 15.02 -17.06 -11.39
C ASP A 37 16.56 -17.06 -11.33
N SER A 38 17.09 -16.05 -10.62
CA SER A 38 18.54 -15.84 -10.45
C SER A 38 19.21 -17.08 -9.84
N GLY A 39 18.50 -17.80 -8.96
CA GLY A 39 18.97 -19.01 -8.31
C GLY A 39 19.19 -20.13 -9.33
N ALA A 40 18.17 -20.45 -10.14
CA ALA A 40 18.28 -21.47 -11.18
C ALA A 40 19.41 -21.18 -12.18
N ILE A 41 19.52 -19.92 -12.63
CA ILE A 41 20.59 -19.50 -13.57
C ILE A 41 21.98 -19.61 -12.93
N TYR A 42 22.09 -19.27 -11.65
CA TYR A 42 23.35 -19.42 -10.91
C TYR A 42 23.73 -20.89 -10.75
N ASP A 43 22.79 -21.74 -10.34
CA ASP A 43 23.02 -23.17 -10.15
C ASP A 43 23.42 -23.86 -11.45
N GLU A 44 22.75 -23.53 -12.56
CA GLU A 44 23.12 -24.00 -13.90
C GLU A 44 24.53 -23.52 -14.29
N SER A 45 24.84 -22.23 -14.07
CA SER A 45 26.17 -21.69 -14.32
C SER A 45 27.25 -22.43 -13.51
N ILE A 46 27.01 -22.71 -12.23
CA ILE A 46 27.97 -23.43 -11.37
C ILE A 46 28.16 -24.87 -11.83
N LYS A 47 27.08 -25.54 -12.24
CA LYS A 47 27.13 -26.90 -12.79
C LYS A 47 28.00 -26.95 -14.05
N ASP A 48 27.78 -26.04 -14.99
CA ASP A 48 28.56 -25.94 -16.23
C ASP A 48 30.03 -25.62 -15.97
N ILE A 49 30.29 -24.61 -15.12
CA ILE A 49 31.66 -24.24 -14.74
C ILE A 49 32.41 -25.42 -14.10
N THR A 50 31.72 -26.19 -13.26
CA THR A 50 32.31 -27.34 -12.57
C THR A 50 32.55 -28.52 -13.54
N ALA A 51 31.62 -28.76 -14.46
CA ALA A 51 31.77 -29.77 -15.51
C ALA A 51 32.94 -29.45 -16.45
N ASP A 52 33.08 -28.18 -16.86
CA ASP A 52 34.20 -27.73 -17.71
C ASP A 52 35.54 -27.91 -17.00
N TYR A 53 35.63 -27.54 -15.72
CA TYR A 53 36.84 -27.74 -14.93
C TYR A 53 37.19 -29.23 -14.78
N ALA A 54 36.20 -30.10 -14.57
CA ALA A 54 36.41 -31.54 -14.48
C ALA A 54 36.94 -32.13 -15.79
N LYS A 55 36.41 -31.69 -16.95
CA LYS A 55 36.93 -32.08 -18.28
C LYS A 55 38.37 -31.65 -18.46
N ALA A 56 38.68 -30.37 -18.20
CA ALA A 56 40.03 -29.83 -18.31
C ALA A 56 41.02 -30.58 -17.41
N LYS A 57 40.62 -30.90 -16.17
CA LYS A 57 41.45 -31.69 -15.25
C LYS A 57 41.75 -33.10 -15.78
N SER A 58 40.76 -33.75 -16.40
CA SER A 58 40.93 -35.08 -17.01
C SER A 58 41.92 -35.04 -18.18
N GLU A 59 41.82 -34.01 -19.02
CA GLU A 59 42.73 -33.81 -20.15
C GLU A 59 44.17 -33.55 -19.69
N TYR A 60 44.37 -32.80 -18.61
CA TYR A 60 45.71 -32.60 -18.03
C TYR A 60 46.29 -33.86 -17.39
N GLY A 61 45.44 -34.70 -16.77
CA GLY A 61 45.86 -36.02 -16.28
C GLY A 61 46.41 -36.90 -17.41
N ALA A 62 45.66 -37.02 -18.51
CA ALA A 62 46.08 -37.77 -19.69
C ALA A 62 47.36 -37.20 -20.33
N LEU A 63 47.49 -35.87 -20.40
CA LEU A 63 48.70 -35.22 -20.91
C LEU A 63 49.90 -35.43 -19.98
N GLY A 64 49.69 -35.39 -18.66
CA GLY A 64 50.71 -35.66 -17.65
C GLY A 64 51.25 -37.09 -17.74
N GLU A 65 50.38 -38.09 -17.93
CA GLU A 65 50.77 -39.47 -18.17
C GLU A 65 51.56 -39.63 -19.48
N SER A 66 51.13 -38.96 -20.55
CA SER A 66 51.87 -38.95 -21.82
C SER A 66 53.27 -38.34 -21.68
N LEU A 67 53.41 -37.23 -20.92
CA LEU A 67 54.71 -36.62 -20.64
C LEU A 67 55.55 -37.51 -19.69
N GLY A 68 54.90 -38.24 -18.80
CA GLY A 68 55.43 -39.35 -17.99
C GLY A 68 56.15 -40.38 -18.82
N ASN A 69 55.43 -40.92 -19.81
CA ASN A 69 55.94 -41.95 -20.71
C ASN A 69 57.09 -41.45 -21.61
N LEU A 70 57.21 -40.13 -21.81
CA LEU A 70 58.29 -39.50 -22.56
C LEU A 70 59.47 -39.01 -21.68
N GLY A 71 59.41 -39.22 -20.35
CA GLY A 71 60.47 -38.80 -19.41
C GLY A 71 60.53 -37.29 -19.15
N LEU A 72 59.46 -36.54 -19.48
CA LEU A 72 59.40 -35.07 -19.43
C LEU A 72 58.60 -34.52 -18.23
N THR A 73 58.39 -35.35 -17.20
CA THR A 73 57.60 -35.01 -15.99
C THR A 73 58.12 -33.82 -15.21
N ALA A 74 59.43 -33.56 -15.25
CA ALA A 74 60.07 -32.49 -14.49
C ALA A 74 59.74 -31.06 -14.96
N SER A 75 58.98 -30.89 -16.05
CA SER A 75 58.67 -29.58 -16.64
C SER A 75 57.64 -28.75 -15.87
N GLY A 76 56.90 -29.32 -14.91
CA GLY A 76 55.86 -28.62 -14.14
C GLY A 76 54.66 -28.13 -14.96
N TYR A 77 54.60 -28.48 -16.24
CA TYR A 77 53.62 -27.96 -17.20
C TYR A 77 52.17 -28.38 -16.87
N SER A 78 51.99 -29.59 -16.36
CA SER A 78 50.68 -30.09 -15.92
C SER A 78 50.13 -29.29 -14.73
N ASP A 79 50.97 -28.97 -13.76
CA ASP A 79 50.58 -28.16 -12.60
C ASP A 79 50.22 -26.72 -12.99
N TYR A 80 50.97 -26.14 -13.93
CA TYR A 80 50.65 -24.82 -14.49
C TYR A 80 49.29 -24.79 -15.20
N LEU A 81 49.00 -25.79 -16.04
CA LEU A 81 47.73 -25.90 -16.77
C LEU A 81 46.55 -26.12 -15.81
N ASN A 82 46.72 -26.97 -14.80
CA ASN A 82 45.74 -27.17 -13.74
C ASN A 82 45.49 -25.88 -12.95
N GLY A 83 46.55 -25.15 -12.57
CA GLY A 83 46.45 -23.85 -11.91
C GLY A 83 45.73 -22.79 -12.74
N LYS A 84 45.96 -22.77 -14.06
CA LYS A 84 45.22 -21.90 -14.99
C LYS A 84 43.74 -22.25 -15.07
N ALA A 85 43.39 -23.52 -15.24
CA ALA A 85 41.98 -23.94 -15.29
C ALA A 85 41.25 -23.68 -13.97
N TYR A 86 41.93 -23.89 -12.83
CA TYR A 86 41.37 -23.56 -11.53
C TYR A 86 41.14 -22.05 -11.37
N SER A 87 42.11 -21.21 -11.78
CA SER A 87 41.96 -19.76 -11.77
C SER A 87 40.78 -19.30 -12.64
N GLU A 88 40.63 -19.87 -13.83
CA GLU A 88 39.53 -19.56 -14.75
C GLU A 88 38.17 -20.01 -14.19
N MET A 89 38.12 -21.20 -13.57
CA MET A 89 36.94 -21.66 -12.84
C MET A 89 36.53 -20.64 -11.76
N GLN A 90 37.48 -20.16 -10.95
CA GLN A 90 37.20 -19.19 -9.89
C GLN A 90 36.72 -17.84 -10.46
N LYS A 91 37.31 -17.35 -11.56
CA LYS A 91 36.83 -16.14 -12.25
C LYS A 91 35.41 -16.30 -12.77
N ARG A 92 35.11 -17.43 -13.41
CA ARG A 92 33.76 -17.72 -13.91
C ARG A 92 32.75 -17.84 -12.77
N LYS A 93 33.11 -18.46 -11.64
CA LYS A 93 32.28 -18.51 -10.42
C LYS A 93 32.00 -17.12 -9.87
N ALA A 94 33.02 -16.26 -9.79
CA ALA A 94 32.84 -14.87 -9.38
C ALA A 94 31.91 -14.10 -10.34
N GLY A 95 32.06 -14.30 -11.66
CA GLY A 95 31.17 -13.73 -12.66
C GLY A 95 29.72 -14.22 -12.54
N ALA A 96 29.51 -15.51 -12.30
CA ALA A 96 28.17 -16.08 -12.05
C ALA A 96 27.53 -15.49 -10.78
N ARG A 97 28.31 -15.36 -9.69
CA ARG A 97 27.85 -14.71 -8.46
C ARG A 97 27.52 -13.22 -8.67
N GLY A 98 28.33 -12.51 -9.47
CA GLY A 98 28.06 -11.12 -9.83
C GLY A 98 26.74 -10.96 -10.59
N ARG A 99 26.45 -11.85 -11.54
CA ARG A 99 25.16 -11.89 -12.25
C ARG A 99 23.99 -12.19 -11.32
N TYR A 100 24.14 -13.17 -10.43
CA TYR A 100 23.13 -13.48 -9.42
C TYR A 100 22.75 -12.25 -8.59
N ILE A 101 23.75 -11.55 -8.02
CA ILE A 101 23.53 -10.35 -7.20
C ILE A 101 22.84 -9.26 -8.01
N LYS A 102 23.27 -9.04 -9.26
CA LYS A 102 22.67 -8.05 -10.14
C LYS A 102 21.20 -8.35 -10.43
N ASN A 103 20.89 -9.59 -10.82
CA ASN A 103 19.53 -10.01 -11.11
C ASN A 103 18.62 -9.89 -9.87
N GLU A 104 19.12 -10.26 -8.68
CA GLU A 104 18.38 -10.07 -7.43
C GLU A 104 18.10 -8.60 -7.11
N ALA A 105 19.06 -7.71 -7.37
CA ALA A 105 18.85 -6.27 -7.19
C ALA A 105 17.78 -5.73 -8.16
N GLU A 106 17.80 -6.18 -9.41
CA GLU A 106 16.80 -5.81 -10.43
C GLU A 106 15.41 -6.37 -10.09
N ASN A 107 15.33 -7.63 -9.67
CA ASN A 107 14.09 -8.26 -9.20
C ASN A 107 13.48 -7.49 -8.03
N ARG A 108 14.28 -7.14 -7.01
CA ARG A 108 13.81 -6.37 -5.85
C ARG A 108 13.35 -4.97 -6.24
N LYS A 109 14.03 -4.32 -7.18
CA LYS A 109 13.61 -3.03 -7.71
C LYS A 109 12.27 -3.15 -8.44
N GLY A 110 12.13 -4.13 -9.34
CA GLY A 110 10.89 -4.37 -10.07
C GLY A 110 9.70 -4.71 -9.15
N TYR A 111 9.94 -5.50 -8.09
CA TYR A 111 8.92 -5.78 -7.09
C TYR A 111 8.52 -4.52 -6.30
N GLY A 112 9.48 -3.66 -5.95
CA GLY A 112 9.22 -2.38 -5.32
C GLY A 112 8.36 -1.45 -6.20
N GLU A 113 8.62 -1.42 -7.51
CA GLU A 113 7.80 -0.68 -8.48
C GLU A 113 6.39 -1.27 -8.62
N TYR A 114 6.28 -2.60 -8.67
CA TYR A 114 5.00 -3.30 -8.65
C TYR A 114 4.15 -2.94 -7.42
N LEU A 115 4.72 -3.02 -6.22
CA LEU A 115 4.03 -2.64 -4.98
C LEU A 115 3.63 -1.16 -4.99
N SER A 116 4.47 -0.28 -5.52
CA SER A 116 4.13 1.13 -5.64
C SER A 116 2.97 1.38 -6.59
N ASN A 117 2.86 0.62 -7.68
CA ASN A 117 1.74 0.75 -8.62
C ASN A 117 0.46 0.18 -8.02
N LEU A 118 0.53 -0.99 -7.37
CA LEU A 118 -0.59 -1.58 -6.65
C LEU A 118 -1.15 -0.60 -5.60
N ALA A 119 -0.27 0.02 -4.80
CA ALA A 119 -0.67 1.00 -3.81
C ALA A 119 -1.39 2.21 -4.42
N LYS A 120 -0.98 2.69 -5.60
CA LYS A 120 -1.66 3.79 -6.29
C LYS A 120 -3.04 3.39 -6.77
N THR A 121 -3.19 2.17 -7.30
CA THR A 121 -4.48 1.64 -7.74
C THR A 121 -5.44 1.51 -6.56
N GLU A 122 -5.02 0.86 -5.48
CA GLU A 122 -5.85 0.71 -4.28
C GLU A 122 -6.22 2.07 -3.66
N ALA A 123 -5.30 3.02 -3.66
CA ALA A 123 -5.57 4.37 -3.17
C ALA A 123 -6.58 5.12 -4.05
N ALA A 124 -6.51 4.95 -5.38
CA ALA A 124 -7.51 5.51 -6.29
C ALA A 124 -8.89 4.86 -6.12
N GLU A 125 -8.94 3.55 -5.91
CA GLU A 125 -10.18 2.82 -5.61
C GLU A 125 -10.80 3.29 -4.28
N TYR A 126 -9.97 3.48 -3.25
CA TYR A 126 -10.38 4.05 -1.98
C TYR A 126 -11.00 5.45 -2.16
N GLU A 127 -10.31 6.35 -2.87
CA GLU A 127 -10.79 7.71 -3.10
C GLU A 127 -12.10 7.73 -3.91
N ASN A 128 -12.18 6.91 -4.96
CA ASN A 128 -13.40 6.78 -5.77
C ASN A 128 -14.58 6.29 -4.91
N THR A 129 -14.35 5.30 -4.06
CA THR A 129 -15.37 4.75 -3.16
C THR A 129 -15.86 5.80 -2.16
N VAL A 130 -14.94 6.53 -1.52
CA VAL A 130 -15.29 7.64 -0.61
C VAL A 130 -16.12 8.70 -1.32
N ASN A 131 -15.71 9.11 -2.52
CA ASN A 131 -16.44 10.10 -3.31
C ASN A 131 -17.83 9.61 -3.72
N GLU A 132 -17.98 8.32 -4.04
CA GLU A 132 -19.26 7.71 -4.39
C GLU A 132 -20.21 7.70 -3.20
N ILE A 133 -19.77 7.22 -2.04
CA ILE A 133 -20.56 7.27 -0.78
C ILE A 133 -21.01 8.72 -0.51
N ILE A 134 -20.09 9.68 -0.63
CA ILE A 134 -20.40 11.11 -0.43
C ILE A 134 -21.44 11.61 -1.42
N SER A 135 -21.32 11.23 -2.70
CA SER A 135 -22.23 11.68 -3.76
C SER A 135 -23.63 11.07 -3.65
N SER A 136 -23.71 9.84 -3.15
CA SER A 136 -24.96 9.14 -2.87
C SER A 136 -25.65 9.64 -1.61
N GLY A 137 -24.95 10.43 -0.78
CA GLY A 137 -25.52 10.99 0.45
C GLY A 137 -25.73 9.94 1.55
N ILE A 138 -24.98 8.84 1.51
CA ILE A 138 -25.07 7.77 2.49
C ILE A 138 -24.41 8.24 3.79
N MET A 139 -25.19 8.29 4.87
CA MET A 139 -24.71 8.64 6.22
C MET A 139 -24.65 7.44 7.16
N ASP A 140 -25.41 6.39 6.85
CA ASP A 140 -25.42 5.16 7.62
C ASP A 140 -24.11 4.41 7.43
N PHE A 141 -23.49 4.03 8.54
CA PHE A 141 -22.16 3.42 8.51
C PHE A 141 -22.21 2.04 7.84
N ASP A 142 -23.23 1.23 8.15
CA ASP A 142 -23.35 -0.13 7.63
C ASP A 142 -23.60 -0.09 6.11
N GLU A 143 -24.48 0.80 5.63
CA GLU A 143 -24.71 0.99 4.20
C GLU A 143 -23.44 1.49 3.46
N ALA A 144 -22.70 2.43 4.06
CA ALA A 144 -21.45 2.93 3.49
C ALA A 144 -20.36 1.85 3.46
N TYR A 145 -20.29 1.01 4.49
CA TYR A 145 -19.37 -0.11 4.61
C TYR A 145 -19.68 -1.20 3.56
N GLU A 146 -20.94 -1.60 3.45
CA GLU A 146 -21.38 -2.59 2.45
C GLU A 146 -21.11 -2.11 1.02
N LEU A 147 -21.35 -0.81 0.74
CA LEU A 147 -20.98 -0.23 -0.55
C LEU A 147 -19.46 -0.30 -0.77
N ALA A 148 -18.66 0.01 0.24
CA ALA A 148 -17.20 -0.02 0.15
C ALA A 148 -16.64 -1.44 -0.08
N ILE A 149 -17.19 -2.45 0.61
CA ILE A 149 -16.89 -3.87 0.36
C ILE A 149 -17.31 -4.27 -1.05
N GLY A 150 -18.51 -3.88 -1.48
CA GLY A 150 -19.03 -4.15 -2.82
C GLY A 150 -18.19 -3.54 -3.95
N LYS A 151 -17.41 -2.50 -3.65
CA LYS A 151 -16.43 -1.88 -4.58
C LYS A 151 -15.07 -2.56 -4.58
N GLY A 152 -14.88 -3.59 -3.76
CA GLY A 152 -13.66 -4.39 -3.72
C GLY A 152 -12.62 -3.91 -2.70
N LEU A 153 -12.95 -2.96 -1.82
CA LEU A 153 -12.06 -2.63 -0.70
C LEU A 153 -12.00 -3.81 0.28
N ASN A 154 -10.83 -4.03 0.87
CA ASN A 154 -10.70 -4.93 2.02
C ASN A 154 -11.39 -4.34 3.25
N GLU A 155 -11.70 -5.18 4.24
CA GLU A 155 -12.46 -4.80 5.45
C GLU A 155 -11.93 -3.54 6.14
N ALA A 156 -10.61 -3.47 6.38
CA ALA A 156 -10.01 -2.32 7.05
C ALA A 156 -10.11 -1.02 6.22
N SER A 157 -9.94 -1.12 4.90
CA SER A 157 -10.05 0.04 4.00
C SER A 157 -11.51 0.46 3.82
N ALA A 158 -12.43 -0.50 3.82
CA ALA A 158 -13.87 -0.26 3.75
C ALA A 158 -14.38 0.45 5.01
N GLU A 159 -13.95 0.03 6.20
CA GLU A 159 -14.27 0.69 7.47
C GLU A 159 -13.79 2.16 7.47
N LEU A 160 -12.54 2.39 7.06
CA LEU A 160 -12.00 3.74 6.95
C LEU A 160 -12.77 4.60 5.93
N ALA A 161 -13.10 4.03 4.77
CA ALA A 161 -13.85 4.72 3.72
C ALA A 161 -15.26 5.09 4.20
N ALA A 162 -15.97 4.15 4.82
CA ALA A 162 -17.31 4.32 5.35
C ALA A 162 -17.37 5.43 6.40
N LYS A 163 -16.44 5.41 7.37
CA LYS A 163 -16.33 6.45 8.40
C LYS A 163 -16.04 7.82 7.81
N ALA A 164 -14.98 7.91 6.99
CA ALA A 164 -14.55 9.19 6.40
C ALA A 164 -15.64 9.82 5.50
N ALA A 165 -16.32 8.99 4.71
CA ALA A 165 -17.40 9.45 3.84
C ALA A 165 -18.65 9.82 4.64
N GLY A 166 -19.08 8.98 5.58
CA GLY A 166 -20.25 9.22 6.43
C GLY A 166 -20.13 10.52 7.22
N ASP A 167 -18.96 10.80 7.81
CA ASP A 167 -18.69 12.06 8.52
C ASP A 167 -18.78 13.28 7.59
N SER A 168 -18.28 13.15 6.37
CA SER A 168 -18.32 14.21 5.35
C SER A 168 -19.75 14.50 4.89
N VAL A 169 -20.57 13.46 4.66
CA VAL A 169 -21.98 13.62 4.31
C VAL A 169 -22.74 14.25 5.47
N ARG A 170 -22.59 13.72 6.68
CA ARG A 170 -23.26 14.22 7.89
C ARG A 170 -22.95 15.69 8.13
N LYS A 171 -21.69 16.10 7.96
CA LYS A 171 -21.31 17.52 8.04
C LYS A 171 -22.06 18.39 7.02
N LYS A 172 -22.13 17.97 5.75
CA LYS A 172 -22.88 18.71 4.71
C LYS A 172 -24.37 18.79 5.05
N VAL A 173 -24.96 17.71 5.55
CA VAL A 173 -26.36 17.66 5.97
C VAL A 173 -26.61 18.64 7.12
N ARG A 174 -25.77 18.64 8.17
CA ARG A 174 -25.86 19.60 9.28
C ARG A 174 -25.76 21.05 8.81
N GLU A 175 -24.81 21.36 7.92
CA GLU A 175 -24.65 22.73 7.38
C GLU A 175 -25.86 23.18 6.55
N ASN A 176 -26.45 22.28 5.74
CA ASN A 176 -27.66 22.57 4.98
C ASN A 176 -28.89 22.69 5.88
N ALA A 177 -28.98 21.86 6.92
CA ALA A 177 -30.03 21.91 7.92
C ALA A 177 -30.05 23.29 8.61
N LEU A 178 -28.89 23.74 9.10
CA LEU A 178 -28.71 25.06 9.70
C LEU A 178 -29.17 26.19 8.77
N LYS A 179 -28.69 26.21 7.52
CA LYS A 179 -29.08 27.25 6.54
C LYS A 179 -30.59 27.28 6.32
N THR A 180 -31.23 26.11 6.24
CA THR A 180 -32.67 26.01 6.03
C THR A 180 -33.44 26.50 7.25
N ILE A 181 -33.07 26.03 8.44
CA ILE A 181 -33.67 26.43 9.72
C ILE A 181 -33.65 27.96 9.89
N VAL A 182 -32.51 28.58 9.59
CA VAL A 182 -32.35 30.04 9.66
C VAL A 182 -33.18 30.76 8.60
N SER A 183 -33.06 30.35 7.33
CA SER A 183 -33.74 31.04 6.22
C SER A 183 -35.25 30.93 6.26
N GLN A 184 -35.78 29.82 6.77
CA GLN A 184 -37.22 29.59 6.91
C GLN A 184 -37.77 29.95 8.30
N ASN A 185 -36.92 30.48 9.18
CA ASN A 185 -37.29 30.92 10.53
C ASN A 185 -38.01 29.81 11.34
N PHE A 186 -37.48 28.60 11.30
CA PHE A 186 -38.10 27.44 11.97
C PHE A 186 -38.16 27.63 13.48
N GLY A 187 -39.31 27.31 14.09
CA GLY A 187 -39.42 27.15 15.54
C GLY A 187 -38.69 25.89 16.04
N LYS A 188 -38.48 25.79 17.36
CA LYS A 188 -37.78 24.65 18.00
C LYS A 188 -38.26 23.28 17.49
N THR A 189 -39.57 23.04 17.55
CA THR A 189 -40.16 21.76 17.15
C THR A 189 -39.95 21.48 15.66
N GLN A 190 -40.20 22.47 14.80
CA GLN A 190 -40.01 22.34 13.34
C GLN A 190 -38.55 22.04 12.98
N ALA A 191 -37.60 22.69 13.66
CA ALA A 191 -36.17 22.44 13.48
C ALA A 191 -35.77 21.02 13.90
N LYS A 192 -36.30 20.50 15.03
CA LYS A 192 -36.07 19.11 15.45
C LYS A 192 -36.61 18.12 14.42
N GLU A 193 -37.88 18.28 14.03
CA GLU A 193 -38.54 17.40 13.07
C GLU A 193 -37.84 17.40 11.72
N TYR A 194 -37.42 18.57 11.24
CA TYR A 194 -36.67 18.69 10.00
C TYR A 194 -35.30 18.01 10.07
N ALA A 195 -34.55 18.19 11.17
CA ALA A 195 -33.26 17.54 11.36
C ALA A 195 -33.38 16.01 11.40
N LEU A 196 -34.39 15.48 12.10
CA LEU A 196 -34.69 14.05 12.13
C LEU A 196 -35.08 13.52 10.74
N ALA A 197 -35.88 14.28 9.99
CA ALA A 197 -36.27 13.91 8.62
C ALA A 197 -35.07 13.87 7.65
N LEU A 198 -34.00 14.60 7.95
CA LEU A 198 -32.73 14.54 7.22
C LEU A 198 -31.85 13.36 7.65
N GLY A 199 -32.28 12.52 8.60
CA GLY A 199 -31.52 11.37 9.08
C GLY A 199 -30.44 11.70 10.12
N LEU A 200 -30.48 12.90 10.72
CA LEU A 200 -29.60 13.24 11.84
C LEU A 200 -30.03 12.51 13.12
N SER A 201 -29.07 12.27 14.02
CA SER A 201 -29.37 11.61 15.29
C SER A 201 -30.25 12.51 16.17
N GLU A 202 -30.93 11.91 17.16
CA GLU A 202 -31.78 12.68 18.07
C GLU A 202 -31.01 13.78 18.81
N ALA A 203 -29.78 13.50 19.22
CA ALA A 203 -28.90 14.48 19.87
C ALA A 203 -28.56 15.66 18.93
N GLU A 204 -28.21 15.37 17.67
CA GLU A 204 -27.92 16.41 16.67
C GLU A 204 -29.16 17.24 16.33
N ALA A 205 -30.32 16.59 16.25
CA ALA A 205 -31.59 17.25 16.01
C ALA A 205 -31.99 18.18 17.16
N ASP A 206 -31.76 17.75 18.41
CA ASP A 206 -31.98 18.58 19.60
C ASP A 206 -31.06 19.82 19.63
N GLU A 207 -29.79 19.68 19.24
CA GLU A 207 -28.86 20.81 19.12
C GLU A 207 -29.32 21.84 18.09
N LEU A 208 -29.77 21.38 16.93
CA LEU A 208 -30.33 22.24 15.88
C LEU A 208 -31.62 22.93 16.32
N ALA A 209 -32.46 22.23 17.08
CA ALA A 209 -33.69 22.76 17.63
C ALA A 209 -33.43 23.86 18.68
N ASP A 210 -32.43 23.66 19.54
CA ASP A 210 -32.00 24.65 20.53
C ASP A 210 -31.38 25.88 19.86
N TYR A 211 -30.63 25.69 18.78
CA TYR A 211 -30.13 26.78 17.93
C TYR A 211 -31.26 27.62 17.33
N ALA A 212 -32.26 26.96 16.73
CA ALA A 212 -33.43 27.62 16.16
C ALA A 212 -34.20 28.44 17.21
N ASN A 213 -34.42 27.87 18.40
CA ASN A 213 -35.11 28.55 19.50
C ASN A 213 -34.38 29.81 19.98
N LYS A 214 -33.04 29.77 20.04
CA LYS A 214 -32.21 30.91 20.44
C LYS A 214 -32.30 32.06 19.43
N ILE A 215 -32.20 31.77 18.13
CA ILE A 215 -32.33 32.79 17.08
C ILE A 215 -33.69 33.49 17.16
N ASN A 216 -34.77 32.73 17.30
CA ASN A 216 -36.13 33.27 17.26
C ASN A 216 -36.52 34.03 18.52
N ARG A 217 -36.00 33.63 19.70
CA ARG A 217 -36.30 34.33 20.97
C ARG A 217 -35.58 35.66 21.10
N ASP A 218 -34.33 35.72 20.67
CA ASP A 218 -33.48 36.86 21.00
C ASP A 218 -33.43 37.91 19.88
N ASN A 219 -34.08 37.68 18.72
CA ASN A 219 -33.86 38.46 17.48
C ASN A 219 -32.35 38.57 17.15
N TYR A 220 -31.58 37.61 17.66
CA TYR A 220 -30.14 37.68 17.79
C TYR A 220 -29.58 36.60 16.88
N TYR A 221 -29.04 37.03 15.74
CA TYR A 221 -28.09 36.23 14.99
C TYR A 221 -26.82 36.11 15.82
N SER A 222 -26.84 35.23 16.84
CA SER A 222 -25.66 34.89 17.63
C SER A 222 -24.69 34.13 16.72
N SER A 223 -23.85 34.88 16.02
CA SER A 223 -22.70 34.35 15.26
C SER A 223 -21.87 33.40 16.15
N ASP A 224 -21.81 33.68 17.45
CA ASP A 224 -21.03 32.94 18.44
C ASP A 224 -21.57 31.52 18.69
N TYR A 225 -22.90 31.34 18.79
CA TYR A 225 -23.47 30.01 19.01
C TYR A 225 -23.44 29.15 17.73
N LEU A 226 -23.58 29.80 16.55
CA LEU A 226 -23.35 29.13 15.26
C LEU A 226 -21.89 28.67 15.13
N GLN A 227 -20.96 29.53 15.51
CA GLN A 227 -19.54 29.19 15.50
C GLN A 227 -19.23 28.08 16.50
N TYR A 228 -19.83 28.12 17.70
CA TYR A 228 -19.72 27.04 18.68
C TYR A 228 -20.18 25.68 18.12
N LEU A 229 -21.35 25.61 17.47
CA LEU A 229 -21.83 24.36 16.88
C LEU A 229 -20.91 23.86 15.76
N LYS A 230 -20.45 24.77 14.90
CA LYS A 230 -19.46 24.43 13.85
C LYS A 230 -18.16 23.89 14.45
N ASP A 231 -17.66 24.52 15.52
CA ASP A 231 -16.43 24.13 16.19
C ASP A 231 -16.60 22.80 16.95
N LYS A 232 -17.76 22.58 17.58
CA LYS A 232 -18.10 21.34 18.27
C LYS A 232 -18.14 20.17 17.28
N TRP A 233 -18.89 20.31 16.19
CA TRP A 233 -19.00 19.26 15.17
C TRP A 233 -17.70 19.03 14.41
N ALA A 234 -16.89 20.07 14.21
CA ALA A 234 -15.54 19.89 13.67
C ALA A 234 -14.66 19.03 14.59
N LYS A 235 -14.83 19.13 15.91
CA LYS A 235 -14.10 18.31 16.89
C LYS A 235 -14.65 16.89 17.01
N GLU A 236 -15.95 16.69 16.90
CA GLU A 236 -16.57 15.35 16.91
C GLU A 236 -16.19 14.54 15.68
N GLY A 237 -16.06 15.17 14.50
CA GLY A 237 -15.46 14.53 13.32
C GLY A 237 -13.94 14.32 13.40
N GLU A 238 -13.26 14.82 14.43
CA GLU A 238 -11.84 14.57 14.73
C GLU A 238 -11.64 13.50 15.83
N GLY A 239 -12.71 12.98 16.43
CA GLY A 239 -12.63 12.23 17.69
C GLY A 239 -13.46 10.95 17.71
N GLU A 240 -12.84 9.86 17.25
CA GLU A 240 -12.87 8.50 17.83
C GLU A 240 -11.73 7.73 17.14
N ASN A 241 -10.51 7.85 17.68
CA ASN A 241 -9.36 7.01 17.38
C ASN A 241 -9.11 6.11 18.59
#